data_AF-A0A917YVP2-F1
#
_entry.id   AF-A0A917YVP2-F1
#
_cell.length_a   1.000
_cell.length_b   1.000
_cell.length_c   1.000
_cell.angle_alpha   90.00
_cell.angle_beta   90.00
_cell.angle_gamma   90.00
#
_symmetry.space_group_name_H-M   'P 1'
#
loop_
_entity.id
_entity.type
_entity.pdbx_description
1 polymer ?
#
loop_
_entity_poly.entity_id
_entity_poly.type
_entity_poly.pdbx_seq_one_letter_code
_entity_poly.pdbx_strand_id
1 'polypeptide(L)'
;MSKFIQLHLLTSYPPSNLNRDDLGRPKTARMGGSERLRVSSQSLKRNWRVSDLFESAMAGSIGTRTKKLGVVAAQQLQAKGVEKKNADEWAASIAKQFGKLKKDSLEIEQLAHVSPAEQQGVDQLVALLASENRAPQEEELKLLRADNSAVDIALFGRMLASSPEFNVEAACQVAHAISVHSVAVEDDYFTAVDDLNVAEDETGAGHIGEAGFAAALFYSYLCIDKEQLVENLAGNVELANCAIAALAEAAMKVSPKGKQNSFASRAYASYVLAEKGDQQPRSLSVAFLQPVYDEDQAGQAISKLEKQVDNFDKVYGACADARQHINAVTGEGSFDELIRFIAD
;
A
#
# COMPACT_ATOMS: atom_id res chain seq x y z
N MET A 1 -26.06 4.46 6.75
CA MET A 1 -24.62 4.70 6.51
C MET A 1 -24.34 4.25 5.10
N SER A 2 -23.59 5.01 4.32
CA SER A 2 -23.22 4.57 2.98
C SER A 2 -22.21 3.43 3.05
N LYS A 3 -22.45 2.36 2.30
CA LYS A 3 -21.61 1.17 2.24
C LYS A 3 -20.27 1.44 1.56
N PHE A 4 -20.29 2.06 0.38
CA PHE A 4 -19.08 2.29 -0.42
C PHE A 4 -18.61 3.73 -0.33
N ILE A 5 -17.29 3.87 -0.16
CA ILE A 5 -16.57 5.13 -0.19
C ILE A 5 -15.56 5.07 -1.32
N GLN A 6 -15.74 5.89 -2.34
CA GLN A 6 -14.91 5.93 -3.54
C GLN A 6 -14.06 7.19 -3.53
N LEU A 7 -12.75 7.03 -3.74
CA LEU A 7 -11.80 8.14 -3.82
C LEU A 7 -11.18 8.18 -5.20
N HIS A 8 -11.28 9.33 -5.85
CA HIS A 8 -10.70 9.63 -7.15
C HIS A 8 -9.68 10.74 -6.97
N LEU A 9 -8.38 10.43 -7.12
CA LEU A 9 -7.30 11.37 -6.86
C LEU A 9 -6.55 11.68 -8.14
N LEU A 10 -6.18 12.94 -8.32
CA LEU A 10 -5.18 13.38 -9.27
C LEU A 10 -3.95 13.85 -8.51
N THR A 11 -2.79 13.24 -8.79
CA THR A 11 -1.52 13.62 -8.15
C THR A 11 -0.46 13.83 -9.22
N SER A 12 0.10 15.04 -9.28
CA SER A 12 1.22 15.35 -10.17
C SER A 12 2.53 15.00 -9.51
N TYR A 13 3.37 14.23 -10.21
CA TYR A 13 4.73 13.95 -9.79
C TYR A 13 5.74 14.54 -10.78
N PRO A 14 6.79 15.23 -10.30
CA PRO A 14 7.87 15.73 -11.16
C PRO A 14 8.68 14.56 -11.77
N PRO A 15 9.64 14.84 -12.67
CA PRO A 15 10.52 13.82 -13.24
C PRO A 15 11.05 12.86 -12.18
N SER A 16 10.65 11.58 -12.27
CA SER A 16 10.91 10.60 -11.21
C SER A 16 10.80 9.15 -11.67
N ASN A 17 11.22 8.24 -10.79
CA ASN A 17 11.06 6.79 -10.97
C ASN A 17 10.40 6.15 -9.74
N LEU A 18 9.12 6.50 -9.54
CA LEU A 18 8.29 6.13 -8.38
C LEU A 18 8.14 4.61 -8.19
N ASN A 19 8.05 3.88 -9.30
CA ASN A 19 7.87 2.42 -9.30
C ASN A 19 8.44 1.82 -10.59
N ARG A 20 9.46 0.97 -10.43
CA ARG A 20 10.21 0.34 -11.53
C ARG A 20 10.00 -1.16 -11.67
N ASP A 21 10.27 -1.67 -12.86
CA ASP A 21 10.39 -3.09 -13.17
C ASP A 21 11.74 -3.67 -12.69
N ASP A 22 11.99 -4.92 -13.07
CA ASP A 22 13.22 -5.68 -12.77
C ASP A 22 14.46 -5.15 -13.52
N LEU A 23 14.26 -4.42 -14.62
CA LEU A 23 15.32 -3.74 -15.37
C LEU A 23 15.58 -2.31 -14.88
N GLY A 24 14.82 -1.85 -13.88
CA GLY A 24 14.97 -0.53 -13.28
C GLY A 24 14.21 0.58 -14.01
N ARG A 25 13.46 0.27 -15.07
CA ARG A 25 12.68 1.25 -15.84
C ARG A 25 11.36 1.57 -15.15
N PRO A 26 10.85 2.82 -15.23
CA PRO A 26 9.51 3.15 -14.77
C PRO A 26 8.46 2.21 -15.37
N LYS A 27 7.57 1.66 -14.54
CA LYS A 27 6.52 0.77 -15.03
C LYS A 27 5.55 1.53 -15.93
N THR A 28 5.24 0.96 -17.09
CA THR A 28 4.22 1.49 -17.99
C THR A 28 3.00 0.58 -18.08
N ALA A 29 1.96 1.06 -18.76
CA ALA A 29 0.80 0.31 -19.21
C ALA A 29 0.21 0.96 -20.48
N ARG A 30 -0.51 0.19 -21.30
CA ARG A 30 -1.25 0.72 -22.45
C ARG A 30 -2.70 1.00 -22.06
N MET A 31 -3.18 2.20 -22.32
CA MET A 31 -4.59 2.56 -22.12
C MET A 31 -5.06 3.54 -23.20
N GLY A 32 -6.16 3.16 -23.87
CA GLY A 32 -6.73 3.95 -24.96
C GLY A 32 -5.79 4.12 -26.15
N GLY A 33 -4.96 3.10 -26.43
CA GLY A 33 -3.97 3.10 -27.51
C GLY A 33 -2.61 3.66 -27.14
N SER A 34 -2.51 4.53 -26.13
CA SER A 34 -1.29 5.23 -25.72
C SER A 34 -0.56 4.54 -24.55
N GLU A 35 0.76 4.75 -24.49
CA GLU A 35 1.58 4.35 -23.35
C GLU A 35 1.44 5.34 -22.18
N ARG A 36 1.26 4.79 -20.98
CA ARG A 36 1.02 5.51 -19.73
C ARG A 36 2.04 5.08 -18.69
N LEU A 37 2.46 6.00 -17.83
CA LEU A 37 3.13 5.59 -16.60
C LEU A 37 2.13 4.88 -15.68
N ARG A 38 2.64 3.94 -14.91
CA ARG A 38 1.85 3.16 -13.96
C ARG A 38 2.57 3.01 -12.64
N VAL A 39 1.90 3.37 -11.55
CA VAL A 39 2.32 2.98 -10.19
C VAL A 39 1.48 1.80 -9.76
N SER A 40 2.14 0.74 -9.31
CA SER A 40 1.46 -0.49 -8.93
C SER A 40 0.67 -0.35 -7.62
N SER A 41 -0.51 -0.96 -7.54
CA SER A 41 -1.38 -0.88 -6.35
C SER A 41 -0.68 -1.41 -5.10
N GLN A 42 0.18 -2.42 -5.23
CA GLN A 42 1.02 -2.91 -4.14
C GLN A 42 2.06 -1.88 -3.67
N SER A 43 2.60 -1.06 -4.57
CA SER A 43 3.51 0.03 -4.21
C SER A 43 2.75 1.08 -3.41
N LEU A 44 1.57 1.50 -3.90
CA LEU A 44 0.70 2.46 -3.22
C LEU A 44 0.33 1.98 -1.82
N LYS A 45 -0.32 0.81 -1.73
CA LYS A 45 -0.74 0.18 -0.47
C LYS A 45 0.41 0.06 0.52
N ARG A 46 1.59 -0.39 0.07
CA ARG A 46 2.76 -0.52 0.96
C ARG A 46 3.19 0.84 1.51
N ASN A 47 3.33 1.86 0.65
CA ASN A 47 3.80 3.18 1.09
C ASN A 47 2.82 3.86 2.02
N TRP A 48 1.50 3.70 1.81
CA TRP A 48 0.48 4.21 2.74
C TRP A 48 0.53 3.49 4.07
N ARG A 49 0.52 2.15 4.06
CA ARG A 49 0.50 1.30 5.27
C ARG A 49 1.71 1.52 6.19
N VAL A 50 2.89 1.77 5.61
CA VAL A 50 4.15 1.97 6.35
C VAL A 50 4.58 3.45 6.39
N SER A 51 3.60 4.35 6.24
CA SER A 51 3.83 5.78 6.42
C SER A 51 3.73 6.11 7.90
N ASP A 52 4.56 7.03 8.37
CA ASP A 52 4.52 7.52 9.75
C ASP A 52 3.11 8.02 10.11
N LEU A 53 2.39 8.58 9.14
CA LEU A 53 1.00 9.03 9.27
C LEU A 53 0.05 7.88 9.64
N PHE A 54 0.05 6.83 8.82
CA PHE A 54 -0.83 5.68 9.03
C PHE A 54 -0.40 4.86 10.26
N GLU A 55 0.91 4.67 10.46
CA GLU A 55 1.46 3.95 11.60
C GLU A 55 1.17 4.63 12.93
N SER A 56 1.26 5.96 12.99
CA SER A 56 0.91 6.72 14.19
C SER A 56 -0.59 6.70 14.47
N ALA A 57 -1.41 6.83 13.43
CA ALA A 57 -2.87 6.84 13.59
C ALA A 57 -3.41 5.46 14.04
N MET A 58 -2.84 4.36 13.54
CA MET A 58 -3.27 2.99 13.83
C MET A 58 -2.29 2.25 14.76
N ALA A 59 -1.62 2.98 15.66
CA ALA A 59 -0.61 2.41 16.54
C ALA A 59 -1.15 1.23 17.36
N GLY A 60 -0.43 0.11 17.36
CA GLY A 60 -0.85 -1.14 18.01
C GLY A 60 -1.84 -1.99 17.22
N SER A 61 -2.35 -1.50 16.07
CA SER A 61 -3.34 -2.17 15.23
C SER A 61 -2.82 -2.45 13.80
N ILE A 62 -1.50 -2.55 13.61
CA ILE A 62 -0.88 -2.84 12.31
C ILE A 62 -0.15 -4.18 12.35
N GLY A 63 -0.48 -5.05 11.40
CA GLY A 63 0.17 -6.33 11.23
C GLY A 63 1.57 -6.26 10.61
N THR A 64 2.36 -7.29 10.90
CA THR A 64 3.72 -7.45 10.36
C THR A 64 3.72 -8.47 9.23
N ARG A 65 4.26 -8.07 8.07
CA ARG A 65 4.47 -9.00 6.94
C ARG A 65 5.87 -9.57 7.01
N THR A 66 6.00 -10.87 7.23
CA THR A 66 7.32 -11.50 7.42
C THR A 66 7.35 -12.95 6.95
N LYS A 67 8.54 -13.39 6.52
CA LYS A 67 8.88 -14.81 6.36
C LYS A 67 9.72 -15.35 7.52
N LYS A 68 10.16 -14.44 8.40
CA LYS A 68 11.20 -14.68 9.40
C LYS A 68 10.65 -14.93 10.80
N LEU A 69 9.37 -15.28 10.94
CA LEU A 69 8.75 -15.47 12.24
C LEU A 69 9.48 -16.55 13.06
N GLY A 70 9.82 -17.69 12.43
CA GLY A 70 10.61 -18.75 13.09
C GLY A 70 12.03 -18.31 13.44
N VAL A 71 12.67 -17.49 12.60
CA VAL A 71 14.00 -16.94 12.90
C VAL A 71 13.96 -16.05 14.15
N VAL A 72 12.97 -15.16 14.24
CA VAL A 72 12.79 -14.26 15.39
C VAL A 72 12.45 -15.05 16.66
N ALA A 73 11.54 -16.02 16.58
CA ALA A 73 11.19 -16.86 17.72
C ALA A 73 12.39 -17.67 18.23
N ALA A 74 13.20 -18.26 17.35
CA ALA A 74 14.41 -18.98 17.74
C ALA A 74 15.44 -18.06 18.42
N GLN A 75 15.65 -16.85 17.88
CA GLN A 75 16.54 -15.86 18.49
C GLN A 75 16.07 -15.47 19.90
N GLN A 76 14.77 -15.26 20.09
CA GLN A 76 14.20 -14.94 21.40
C GLN A 76 14.34 -16.11 22.40
N LEU A 77 14.10 -17.35 21.97
CA LEU A 77 14.29 -18.55 22.80
C LEU A 77 15.76 -18.71 23.23
N GLN A 78 16.71 -18.57 22.30
CA GLN A 78 18.14 -18.64 22.59
C GLN A 78 18.59 -17.53 23.53
N ALA A 79 18.12 -16.29 23.33
CA ALA A 79 18.41 -15.18 24.21
C ALA A 79 17.91 -15.39 25.65
N LYS A 80 16.89 -16.24 25.83
CA LYS A 80 16.33 -16.64 27.14
C LYS A 80 16.96 -17.92 27.70
N GLY A 81 18.01 -18.47 27.08
CA GLY A 81 18.79 -19.59 27.60
C GLY A 81 18.38 -20.98 27.11
N VAL A 82 17.46 -21.09 26.14
CA VAL A 82 17.11 -22.37 25.52
C VAL A 82 18.25 -22.85 24.61
N GLU A 83 18.59 -24.13 24.69
CA GLU A 83 19.61 -24.74 23.82
C GLU A 83 19.24 -24.54 22.34
N LYS A 84 20.22 -24.17 21.51
CA LYS A 84 20.00 -23.85 20.09
C LYS A 84 19.18 -24.91 19.35
N LYS A 85 19.48 -26.19 19.54
CA LYS A 85 18.76 -27.28 18.88
C LYS A 85 17.27 -27.25 19.21
N ASN A 86 16.95 -27.16 20.50
CA ASN A 86 15.57 -27.05 20.99
C ASN A 86 14.90 -25.76 20.51
N ALA A 87 15.61 -24.63 20.56
CA ALA A 87 15.08 -23.34 20.10
C ALA A 87 14.70 -23.37 18.62
N ASP A 88 15.56 -23.94 17.77
CA ASP A 88 15.30 -24.08 16.34
C ASP A 88 14.11 -25.03 16.08
N GLU A 89 14.03 -26.16 16.78
CA GLU A 89 12.91 -27.12 16.68
C GLU A 89 11.57 -26.52 17.13
N TRP A 90 11.54 -25.80 18.25
CA TRP A 90 10.31 -25.20 18.79
C TRP A 90 9.86 -24.01 17.93
N ALA A 91 10.79 -23.17 17.49
CA ALA A 91 10.49 -22.07 16.58
C ALA A 91 10.00 -22.55 15.21
N ALA A 92 10.53 -23.67 14.70
CA ALA A 92 10.01 -24.31 13.49
C ALA A 92 8.54 -24.73 13.66
N SER A 93 8.18 -25.30 14.82
CA SER A 93 6.79 -25.66 15.13
C SER A 93 5.85 -24.45 15.19
N ILE A 94 6.31 -23.34 15.75
CA ILE A 94 5.57 -22.06 15.75
C ILE A 94 5.39 -21.54 14.32
N ALA A 95 6.47 -21.46 13.55
CA ALA A 95 6.44 -20.90 12.20
C ALA A 95 5.54 -21.70 11.24
N LYS A 96 5.46 -23.02 11.40
CA LYS A 96 4.58 -23.90 10.60
C LYS A 96 3.10 -23.50 10.66
N GLN A 97 2.68 -22.83 11.73
CA GLN A 97 1.30 -22.36 11.89
C GLN A 97 0.98 -21.21 10.95
N PHE A 98 1.98 -20.43 10.55
CA PHE A 98 1.81 -19.26 9.68
C PHE A 98 2.15 -19.53 8.21
N GLY A 99 2.70 -20.71 7.91
CA GLY A 99 3.01 -21.13 6.56
C GLY A 99 3.98 -22.30 6.50
N LYS A 100 4.15 -22.86 5.30
CA LYS A 100 5.09 -23.96 5.08
C LYS A 100 6.53 -23.47 5.23
N LEU A 101 7.35 -24.19 6.00
CA LEU A 101 8.77 -23.90 6.12
C LEU A 101 9.53 -24.16 4.82
N LYS A 102 10.51 -23.29 4.56
CA LYS A 102 11.51 -23.51 3.51
C LYS A 102 12.47 -24.63 3.95
N LYS A 103 12.92 -25.44 2.99
CA LYS A 103 13.86 -26.53 3.25
C LYS A 103 15.13 -26.00 3.96
N ASP A 104 15.53 -26.69 5.02
CA ASP A 104 16.71 -26.39 5.84
C ASP A 104 16.75 -24.95 6.38
N SER A 105 15.58 -24.38 6.71
CA SER A 105 15.43 -23.00 7.20
C SER A 105 14.28 -22.86 8.19
N LEU A 106 14.37 -21.86 9.07
CA LEU A 106 13.29 -21.40 9.95
C LEU A 106 12.40 -20.34 9.29
N GLU A 107 12.70 -19.95 8.05
CA GLU A 107 11.85 -19.08 7.27
C GLU A 107 10.70 -19.86 6.62
N ILE A 108 9.52 -19.25 6.55
CA ILE A 108 8.40 -19.77 5.77
C ILE A 108 8.55 -19.41 4.28
N GLU A 109 8.07 -20.28 3.39
CA GLU A 109 8.17 -20.11 1.93
C GLU A 109 7.35 -18.90 1.46
N GLN A 110 6.12 -18.78 1.94
CA GLN A 110 5.21 -17.67 1.64
C GLN A 110 5.30 -16.56 2.69
N LEU A 111 4.97 -15.34 2.30
CA LEU A 111 4.91 -14.21 3.23
C LEU A 111 3.64 -14.33 4.07
N ALA A 112 3.78 -14.40 5.40
CA ALA A 112 2.63 -14.31 6.31
C ALA A 112 2.40 -12.85 6.71
N HIS A 113 1.13 -12.47 6.90
CA HIS A 113 0.74 -11.20 7.50
C HIS A 113 0.19 -11.49 8.89
N VAL A 114 1.01 -11.22 9.90
CA VAL A 114 0.78 -11.58 11.31
C VAL A 114 0.16 -10.38 12.01
N SER A 115 -0.98 -10.56 12.68
CA SER A 115 -1.63 -9.50 13.46
C SER A 115 -0.85 -9.20 14.75
N PRO A 116 -1.04 -8.02 15.38
CA PRO A 116 -0.44 -7.72 16.69
C PRO A 116 -0.78 -8.75 17.77
N ALA A 117 -2.03 -9.23 17.80
CA ALA A 117 -2.47 -10.24 18.75
C ALA A 117 -1.80 -11.61 18.51
N GLU A 118 -1.62 -12.01 17.25
CA GLU A 118 -0.89 -13.23 16.88
C GLU A 118 0.59 -13.12 17.25
N GLN A 119 1.22 -11.97 17.00
CA GLN A 119 2.60 -11.70 17.38
C GLN A 119 2.77 -11.74 18.91
N GLN A 120 1.85 -11.13 19.66
CA GLN A 120 1.87 -11.20 21.11
C GLN A 120 1.70 -12.63 21.63
N GLY A 121 0.83 -13.43 20.99
CA GLY A 121 0.70 -14.85 21.30
C GLY A 121 1.98 -15.63 21.08
N VAL A 122 2.69 -15.38 19.97
CA VAL A 122 4.02 -15.95 19.70
C VAL A 122 5.01 -15.57 20.80
N ASP A 123 5.10 -14.28 21.14
CA ASP A 123 6.05 -13.78 22.14
C ASP A 123 5.76 -14.36 23.54
N GLN A 124 4.47 -14.49 23.92
CA GLN A 124 4.05 -15.12 25.17
C GLN A 124 4.40 -16.60 25.21
N LEU A 125 4.14 -17.33 24.12
CA LEU A 125 4.49 -18.74 24.03
C LEU A 125 6.00 -18.93 24.14
N VAL A 126 6.79 -18.13 23.41
CA VAL A 126 8.26 -18.16 23.51
C VAL A 126 8.74 -17.94 24.94
N ALA A 127 8.14 -16.99 25.66
CA ALA A 127 8.49 -16.75 27.07
C ALA A 127 8.15 -17.95 27.97
N LEU A 128 6.98 -18.58 27.77
CA LEU A 128 6.55 -19.75 28.52
C LEU A 128 7.49 -20.94 28.28
N LEU A 129 7.75 -21.30 27.01
CA LEU A 129 8.62 -22.41 26.64
C LEU A 129 10.04 -22.25 27.17
N ALA A 130 10.57 -21.02 27.17
CA ALA A 130 11.87 -20.74 27.75
C ALA A 130 11.88 -20.91 29.28
N SER A 131 10.82 -20.49 29.96
CA SER A 131 10.73 -20.60 31.42
C SER A 131 10.57 -22.04 31.91
N GLU A 132 9.80 -22.85 31.19
CA GLU A 132 9.53 -24.25 31.54
C GLU A 132 10.54 -25.22 30.90
N ASN A 133 11.39 -24.71 30.00
CA ASN A 133 12.39 -25.44 29.23
C ASN A 133 11.84 -26.73 28.61
N ARG A 134 10.70 -26.64 27.94
CA ARG A 134 10.02 -27.76 27.28
C ARG A 134 9.53 -27.38 25.89
N ALA A 135 9.25 -28.42 25.10
CA ALA A 135 8.63 -28.25 23.79
C ALA A 135 7.19 -27.71 23.88
N PRO A 136 6.73 -27.00 22.83
CA PRO A 136 5.34 -26.57 22.73
C PRO A 136 4.39 -27.75 22.58
N GLN A 137 3.22 -27.63 23.22
CA GLN A 137 2.11 -28.54 23.05
C GLN A 137 1.25 -28.13 21.85
N GLU A 138 0.50 -29.07 21.28
CA GLU A 138 -0.29 -28.83 20.06
C GLU A 138 -1.34 -27.72 20.23
N GLU A 139 -1.98 -27.65 21.40
CA GLU A 139 -2.96 -26.59 21.71
C GLU A 139 -2.32 -25.20 21.83
N GLU A 140 -1.08 -25.11 22.32
CA GLU A 140 -0.35 -23.84 22.45
C GLU A 140 0.06 -23.26 21.10
N LEU A 141 0.17 -24.10 20.06
CA LEU A 141 0.53 -23.70 18.70
C LEU A 141 -0.65 -23.09 17.93
N LYS A 142 -1.89 -23.13 18.46
CA LYS A 142 -3.06 -22.48 17.83
C LYS A 142 -3.03 -20.96 18.01
N LEU A 143 -2.05 -20.33 17.36
CA LEU A 143 -1.71 -18.91 17.51
C LEU A 143 -2.50 -18.00 16.56
N LEU A 144 -2.99 -18.53 15.44
CA LEU A 144 -3.79 -17.79 14.47
C LEU A 144 -5.11 -17.34 15.11
N ARG A 145 -5.51 -16.10 14.80
CA ARG A 145 -6.72 -15.47 15.33
C ARG A 145 -7.67 -15.12 14.20
N ALA A 146 -8.95 -15.42 14.42
CA ALA A 146 -10.04 -15.02 13.52
C ALA A 146 -10.52 -13.60 13.86
N ASP A 147 -10.51 -13.25 15.15
CA ASP A 147 -10.74 -11.90 15.65
C ASP A 147 -9.51 -11.04 15.37
N ASN A 148 -9.62 -10.20 14.33
CA ASN A 148 -8.49 -9.43 13.85
C ASN A 148 -8.59 -7.96 14.26
N SER A 149 -7.67 -7.52 15.10
CA SER A 149 -7.49 -6.10 15.42
C SER A 149 -6.52 -5.38 14.46
N ALA A 150 -5.92 -6.10 13.50
CA ALA A 150 -5.01 -5.51 12.53
C ALA A 150 -5.76 -4.84 11.38
N VAL A 151 -5.80 -3.51 11.42
CA VAL A 151 -6.48 -2.65 10.46
C VAL A 151 -5.96 -2.85 9.03
N ASP A 152 -4.66 -3.05 8.85
CA ASP A 152 -4.07 -3.22 7.52
C ASP A 152 -4.39 -4.59 6.89
N ILE A 153 -4.61 -5.62 7.71
CA ILE A 153 -5.16 -6.90 7.24
C ILE A 153 -6.64 -6.73 6.90
N ALA A 154 -7.41 -6.05 7.74
CA ALA A 154 -8.84 -5.81 7.50
C ALA A 154 -9.08 -5.00 6.20
N LEU A 155 -8.25 -4.00 5.93
CA LEU A 155 -8.30 -3.20 4.71
C LEU A 155 -7.84 -3.98 3.48
N PHE A 156 -6.68 -4.66 3.55
CA PHE A 156 -6.01 -5.18 2.35
C PHE A 156 -6.05 -6.69 2.19
N GLY A 157 -6.73 -7.38 3.11
CA GLY A 157 -6.90 -8.82 3.15
C GLY A 157 -5.65 -9.57 3.61
N ARG A 158 -5.85 -10.85 3.89
CA ARG A 158 -4.80 -11.83 4.21
C ARG A 158 -5.14 -13.17 3.57
N MET A 159 -4.11 -13.80 3.01
CA MET A 159 -4.19 -15.15 2.48
C MET A 159 -3.12 -16.04 3.12
N LEU A 160 -3.53 -17.13 3.74
CA LEU A 160 -2.71 -18.17 4.35
C LEU A 160 -3.07 -19.51 3.67
N ALA A 161 -2.22 -19.97 2.76
CA ALA A 161 -2.50 -21.18 1.98
C ALA A 161 -2.62 -22.45 2.84
N SER A 162 -1.88 -22.50 3.96
CA SER A 162 -1.88 -23.63 4.89
C SER A 162 -3.05 -23.63 5.87
N SER A 163 -3.70 -22.48 6.08
CA SER A 163 -4.81 -22.32 7.03
C SER A 163 -5.86 -21.34 6.44
N PRO A 164 -6.59 -21.75 5.38
CA PRO A 164 -7.49 -20.87 4.66
C PRO A 164 -8.65 -20.31 5.50
N GLU A 165 -9.00 -20.97 6.60
CA GLU A 165 -10.01 -20.54 7.57
C GLU A 165 -9.67 -19.23 8.29
N PHE A 166 -8.40 -18.81 8.26
CA PHE A 166 -7.93 -17.52 8.80
C PHE A 166 -7.68 -16.48 7.70
N ASN A 167 -8.12 -16.74 6.47
CA ASN A 167 -8.10 -15.75 5.41
C ASN A 167 -9.05 -14.60 5.75
N VAL A 168 -8.65 -13.39 5.35
CA VAL A 168 -9.44 -12.17 5.53
C VAL A 168 -9.67 -11.59 4.15
N GLU A 169 -10.94 -11.39 3.79
CA GLU A 169 -11.32 -10.70 2.57
C GLU A 169 -11.01 -9.20 2.70
N ALA A 170 -10.48 -8.59 1.65
CA ALA A 170 -10.06 -7.20 1.69
C ALA A 170 -11.25 -6.25 1.60
N ALA A 171 -11.41 -5.33 2.56
CA ALA A 171 -12.43 -4.29 2.50
C ALA A 171 -12.08 -3.12 1.55
N CYS A 172 -10.81 -2.99 1.15
CA CYS A 172 -10.33 -1.89 0.31
C CYS A 172 -9.75 -2.37 -1.02
N GLN A 173 -10.35 -1.90 -2.10
CA GLN A 173 -9.91 -2.07 -3.47
C GLN A 173 -9.05 -0.88 -3.88
N VAL A 174 -7.84 -1.14 -4.37
CA VAL A 174 -6.90 -0.10 -4.82
C VAL A 174 -6.48 -0.40 -6.25
N ALA A 175 -6.81 0.50 -7.17
CA ALA A 175 -6.39 0.38 -8.56
C ALA A 175 -4.90 0.70 -8.73
N HIS A 176 -4.33 0.27 -9.86
CA HIS A 176 -3.07 0.84 -10.32
C HIS A 176 -3.29 2.33 -10.65
N ALA A 177 -2.40 3.20 -10.17
CA ALA A 177 -2.42 4.58 -10.61
C ALA A 177 -1.81 4.67 -12.02
N ILE A 178 -2.42 5.47 -12.88
CA ILE A 178 -2.05 5.58 -14.30
C ILE A 178 -1.98 7.04 -14.73
N SER A 179 -1.06 7.40 -15.62
CA SER A 179 -0.97 8.77 -16.13
C SER A 179 -2.20 9.14 -16.98
N VAL A 180 -2.72 10.36 -16.81
CA VAL A 180 -3.90 10.86 -17.53
C VAL A 180 -3.58 11.32 -18.96
N HIS A 181 -2.30 11.56 -19.25
CA HIS A 181 -1.74 11.84 -20.58
C HIS A 181 -0.77 10.73 -21.01
N SER A 182 -0.39 10.73 -22.30
CA SER A 182 0.66 9.85 -22.81
C SER A 182 2.00 10.26 -22.22
N VAL A 183 2.91 9.30 -22.01
CA VAL A 183 4.24 9.57 -21.47
C VAL A 183 5.28 8.78 -22.24
N ALA A 184 6.38 9.44 -22.59
CA ALA A 184 7.61 8.77 -23.00
C ALA A 184 8.53 8.68 -21.79
N VAL A 185 9.11 7.50 -21.56
CA VAL A 185 10.18 7.33 -20.56
C VAL A 185 11.46 7.92 -21.15
N GLU A 186 12.08 8.83 -20.40
CA GLU A 186 13.36 9.43 -20.73
C GLU A 186 14.48 8.68 -20.01
N ASP A 187 15.68 8.67 -20.59
CA ASP A 187 16.84 7.98 -20.05
C ASP A 187 17.86 9.01 -19.54
N ASP A 188 18.21 8.93 -18.27
CA ASP A 188 19.22 9.77 -17.61
C ASP A 188 20.58 9.06 -17.65
N TYR A 189 21.53 9.62 -18.42
CA TYR A 189 22.91 9.16 -18.47
C TYR A 189 23.74 9.87 -17.41
N PHE A 190 24.25 9.11 -16.43
CA PHE A 190 25.02 9.66 -15.33
C PHE A 190 26.38 8.98 -15.18
N THR A 191 27.33 9.72 -14.62
CA THR A 191 28.65 9.19 -14.26
C THR A 191 28.88 9.31 -12.76
N ALA A 192 29.72 8.43 -12.21
CA ALA A 192 30.34 8.65 -10.91
C ALA A 192 31.83 8.89 -11.14
N VAL A 193 32.32 10.03 -10.68
CA VAL A 193 33.71 10.46 -10.81
C VAL A 193 34.51 9.89 -9.63
N ASP A 194 35.74 9.48 -9.88
CA ASP A 194 36.69 9.11 -8.84
C ASP A 194 37.53 10.35 -8.47
N ASP A 195 37.31 10.88 -7.27
CA ASP A 195 37.97 12.09 -6.77
C ASP A 195 39.50 11.96 -6.67
N LEU A 196 40.05 10.73 -6.62
CA LEU A 196 41.50 10.49 -6.55
C LEU A 196 42.13 10.22 -7.92
N ASN A 197 41.35 10.11 -8.99
CA ASN A 197 41.89 9.93 -10.34
C ASN A 197 42.34 11.27 -10.94
N VAL A 198 43.59 11.65 -10.64
CA VAL A 198 44.20 12.96 -10.96
C VAL A 198 45.16 12.92 -12.16
N ALA A 199 45.27 11.81 -12.89
CA ALA A 199 46.19 11.71 -14.03
C ALA A 199 45.66 12.53 -15.24
N GLU A 200 46.52 13.38 -15.84
CA GLU A 200 46.13 14.34 -16.90
C GLU A 200 45.57 13.69 -18.18
N ASP A 201 45.82 12.39 -18.41
CA ASP A 201 45.42 11.65 -19.61
C ASP A 201 44.25 10.67 -19.41
N GLU A 202 43.69 10.56 -18.21
CA GLU A 202 42.53 9.70 -17.93
C GLU A 202 41.26 10.53 -17.73
N THR A 203 40.33 10.48 -18.68
CA THR A 203 39.03 11.14 -18.52
C THR A 203 38.21 10.40 -17.45
N GLY A 204 38.12 11.01 -16.27
CA GLY A 204 37.71 10.43 -14.98
C GLY A 204 36.24 10.08 -14.80
N ALA A 205 35.70 9.14 -15.57
CA ALA A 205 34.47 8.43 -15.22
C ALA A 205 34.81 7.09 -14.56
N GLY A 206 34.70 7.00 -13.23
CA GLY A 206 34.86 5.74 -12.50
C GLY A 206 33.69 4.78 -12.70
N HIS A 207 32.52 5.30 -13.08
CA HIS A 207 31.34 4.54 -13.47
C HIS A 207 30.47 5.33 -14.45
N ILE A 208 29.78 4.64 -15.35
CA ILE A 208 28.72 5.17 -16.21
C ILE A 208 27.48 4.30 -16.01
N GLY A 209 26.33 4.94 -15.82
CA GLY A 209 25.04 4.29 -15.67
C GLY A 209 23.94 5.01 -16.42
N GLU A 210 22.82 4.32 -16.57
CA GLU A 210 21.60 4.84 -17.19
C GLU A 210 20.41 4.60 -16.25
N ALA A 211 19.52 5.58 -16.12
CA ALA A 211 18.31 5.46 -15.31
C ALA A 211 17.09 6.06 -16.01
N GLY A 212 16.07 5.23 -16.25
CA GLY A 212 14.80 5.73 -16.78
C GLY A 212 14.02 6.57 -15.77
N PHE A 213 13.45 7.68 -16.22
CA PHE A 213 12.56 8.55 -15.44
C PHE A 213 11.45 9.14 -16.32
N ALA A 214 10.42 9.69 -15.69
CA ALA A 214 9.41 10.50 -16.37
C ALA A 214 8.58 11.31 -15.37
N ALA A 215 7.90 12.35 -15.85
CA ALA A 215 6.94 13.13 -15.08
C ALA A 215 5.51 12.82 -15.56
N ALA A 216 4.54 12.83 -14.64
CA ALA A 216 3.14 12.72 -15.04
C ALA A 216 2.16 13.16 -13.95
N LEU A 217 0.96 13.54 -14.42
CA LEU A 217 -0.25 13.59 -13.61
C LEU A 217 -0.92 12.21 -13.59
N PHE A 218 -1.04 11.62 -12.40
CA PHE A 218 -1.61 10.29 -12.20
C PHE A 218 -3.04 10.36 -11.70
N TYR A 219 -3.91 9.55 -12.30
CA TYR A 219 -5.20 9.19 -11.72
C TYR A 219 -5.06 7.96 -10.82
N SER A 220 -5.49 8.08 -9.57
CA SER A 220 -5.57 6.98 -8.60
C SER A 220 -7.03 6.76 -8.17
N TYR A 221 -7.41 5.50 -7.99
CA TYR A 221 -8.75 5.11 -7.57
C TYR A 221 -8.69 4.12 -6.41
N LEU A 222 -9.49 4.40 -5.37
CA LEU A 222 -9.72 3.49 -4.25
C LEU A 222 -11.22 3.36 -4.02
N CYS A 223 -11.65 2.17 -3.63
CA CYS A 223 -13.00 1.92 -3.12
C CYS A 223 -12.89 1.19 -1.79
N ILE A 224 -13.58 1.69 -0.77
CA ILE A 224 -13.64 1.07 0.56
C ILE A 224 -15.08 0.61 0.79
N ASP A 225 -15.24 -0.67 1.10
CA ASP A 225 -16.48 -1.24 1.64
C ASP A 225 -16.44 -1.09 3.17
N LYS A 226 -17.18 -0.11 3.69
CA LYS A 226 -17.23 0.20 5.12
C LYS A 226 -17.88 -0.93 5.91
N GLU A 227 -18.88 -1.62 5.37
CA GLU A 227 -19.53 -2.74 6.03
C GLU A 227 -18.55 -3.91 6.19
N GLN A 228 -17.85 -4.28 5.11
CA GLN A 228 -16.83 -5.33 5.16
C GLN A 228 -15.70 -4.97 6.11
N LEU A 229 -15.29 -3.69 6.16
CA LEU A 229 -14.24 -3.25 7.09
C LEU A 229 -14.68 -3.40 8.55
N VAL A 230 -15.92 -3.02 8.87
CA VAL A 230 -16.48 -3.16 10.22
C VAL A 230 -16.59 -4.63 10.59
N GLU A 231 -17.03 -5.50 9.67
CA GLU A 231 -17.08 -6.96 9.88
C GLU A 231 -15.67 -7.52 10.16
N ASN A 232 -14.69 -7.16 9.33
CA ASN A 232 -13.29 -7.59 9.49
C ASN A 232 -12.67 -7.12 10.81
N LEU A 233 -13.20 -6.04 11.41
CA LEU A 233 -12.78 -5.47 12.69
C LEU A 233 -13.73 -5.86 13.84
N ALA A 234 -14.44 -6.98 13.71
CA ALA A 234 -15.32 -7.54 14.73
C ALA A 234 -16.39 -6.56 15.24
N GLY A 235 -16.93 -5.73 14.35
CA GLY A 235 -17.97 -4.74 14.67
C GLY A 235 -17.45 -3.40 15.20
N ASN A 236 -16.13 -3.18 15.24
CA ASN A 236 -15.56 -1.93 15.75
C ASN A 236 -15.67 -0.78 14.72
N VAL A 237 -16.80 -0.06 14.77
CA VAL A 237 -17.09 1.07 13.87
C VAL A 237 -16.14 2.24 14.07
N GLU A 238 -15.76 2.55 15.31
CA GLU A 238 -14.85 3.67 15.61
C GLU A 238 -13.46 3.43 14.99
N LEU A 239 -12.92 2.21 15.15
CA LEU A 239 -11.65 1.83 14.55
C LEU A 239 -11.74 1.82 13.01
N ALA A 240 -12.86 1.36 12.45
CA ALA A 240 -13.09 1.41 11.00
C ALA A 240 -13.09 2.85 10.46
N ASN A 241 -13.79 3.77 11.13
CA ASN A 241 -13.82 5.19 10.73
C ASN A 241 -12.43 5.83 10.84
N CYS A 242 -11.69 5.57 11.92
CA CYS A 242 -10.30 6.02 12.07
C CYS A 242 -9.40 5.46 10.95
N ALA A 243 -9.54 4.18 10.62
CA ALA A 243 -8.77 3.53 9.56
C ALA A 243 -9.07 4.12 8.18
N ILE A 244 -10.35 4.40 7.89
CA ILE A 244 -10.81 5.05 6.66
C ILE A 244 -10.19 6.44 6.55
N ALA A 245 -10.27 7.25 7.62
CA ALA A 245 -9.70 8.59 7.64
C ALA A 245 -8.18 8.58 7.43
N ALA A 246 -7.47 7.71 8.15
CA ALA A 246 -6.02 7.57 8.04
C ALA A 246 -5.58 7.08 6.66
N LEU A 247 -6.31 6.13 6.06
CA LEU A 247 -6.02 5.65 4.70
C LEU A 247 -6.28 6.74 3.67
N ALA A 248 -7.39 7.47 3.77
CA ALA A 248 -7.72 8.55 2.86
C ALA A 248 -6.67 9.66 2.92
N GLU A 249 -6.27 10.07 4.12
CA GLU A 249 -5.22 11.05 4.31
C GLU A 249 -3.86 10.55 3.76
N ALA A 250 -3.49 9.31 4.04
CA ALA A 250 -2.27 8.72 3.50
C ALA A 250 -2.30 8.67 1.96
N ALA A 251 -3.43 8.33 1.34
CA ALA A 251 -3.60 8.32 -0.10
C ALA A 251 -3.41 9.72 -0.73
N MET A 252 -3.79 10.78 -0.01
CA MET A 252 -3.67 12.16 -0.48
C MET A 252 -2.28 12.77 -0.24
N LYS A 253 -1.57 12.37 0.82
CA LYS A 253 -0.32 13.03 1.26
C LYS A 253 0.96 12.20 1.08
N VAL A 254 0.85 10.87 0.94
CA VAL A 254 2.02 9.98 0.95
C VAL A 254 2.34 9.47 -0.46
N SER A 255 3.54 9.85 -0.93
CA SER A 255 4.09 9.42 -2.22
C SER A 255 4.85 8.09 -2.13
N PRO A 256 4.95 7.33 -3.24
CA PRO A 256 5.85 6.19 -3.33
C PRO A 256 7.32 6.58 -3.09
N LYS A 257 8.06 5.78 -2.31
CA LYS A 257 9.48 6.06 -1.96
C LYS A 257 10.50 5.60 -3.03
N GLY A 258 10.07 5.17 -4.21
CA GLY A 258 10.97 4.67 -5.26
C GLY A 258 11.91 5.75 -5.79
N LYS A 259 13.23 5.51 -5.70
CA LYS A 259 14.29 6.45 -6.12
C LYS A 259 14.13 7.88 -5.55
N GLN A 260 13.41 8.02 -4.42
CA GLN A 260 13.06 9.30 -3.83
C GLN A 260 14.29 10.18 -3.51
N ASN A 261 15.39 9.60 -3.06
CA ASN A 261 16.61 10.35 -2.73
C ASN A 261 17.31 10.94 -3.96
N SER A 262 17.06 10.38 -5.16
CA SER A 262 17.63 10.87 -6.41
C SER A 262 16.74 11.92 -7.08
N PHE A 263 15.41 11.82 -6.92
CA PHE A 263 14.46 12.67 -7.67
C PHE A 263 13.63 13.64 -6.82
N ALA A 264 13.66 13.53 -5.49
CA ALA A 264 12.90 14.39 -4.57
C ALA A 264 11.39 14.52 -4.90
N SER A 265 10.76 13.45 -5.39
CA SER A 265 9.42 13.44 -6.00
C SER A 265 8.24 13.37 -5.02
N ARG A 266 8.31 14.00 -3.84
CA ARG A 266 7.15 14.02 -2.92
C ARG A 266 6.10 15.02 -3.42
N ALA A 267 4.84 14.62 -3.40
CA ALA A 267 3.72 15.45 -3.83
C ALA A 267 2.44 15.10 -3.06
N TYR A 268 1.55 16.08 -2.94
CA TYR A 268 0.18 15.91 -2.46
C TYR A 268 -0.79 15.81 -3.64
N ALA A 269 -1.95 15.19 -3.42
CA ALA A 269 -3.03 15.18 -4.40
C ALA A 269 -3.47 16.60 -4.75
N SER A 270 -3.48 16.90 -6.05
CA SER A 270 -3.89 18.19 -6.60
C SER A 270 -5.40 18.32 -6.68
N TYR A 271 -6.11 17.20 -6.84
CA TYR A 271 -7.57 17.14 -6.81
C TYR A 271 -8.00 15.81 -6.19
N VAL A 272 -9.07 15.86 -5.39
CA VAL A 272 -9.69 14.67 -4.83
C VAL A 272 -11.20 14.82 -4.93
N LEU A 273 -11.86 13.81 -5.49
CA LEU A 273 -13.30 13.63 -5.43
C LEU A 273 -13.60 12.39 -4.59
N ALA A 274 -14.40 12.56 -3.54
CA ALA A 274 -14.96 11.49 -2.74
C ALA A 274 -16.45 11.31 -3.08
N GLU A 275 -16.85 10.08 -3.39
CA GLU A 275 -18.25 9.69 -3.57
C GLU A 275 -18.65 8.68 -2.49
N LYS A 276 -19.87 8.81 -1.97
CA LYS A 276 -20.49 7.85 -1.03
C LYS A 276 -21.79 7.29 -1.59
N GLY A 277 -22.04 6.01 -1.38
CA GLY A 277 -23.35 5.42 -1.60
C GLY A 277 -23.39 3.90 -1.47
N ASP A 278 -24.57 3.32 -1.68
CA ASP A 278 -24.79 1.88 -1.54
C ASP A 278 -24.77 1.13 -2.88
N GLN A 279 -24.80 1.88 -3.98
CA GLN A 279 -24.75 1.33 -5.34
C GLN A 279 -23.37 0.75 -5.67
N GLN A 280 -23.31 -0.10 -6.70
CA GLN A 280 -22.06 -0.69 -7.16
C GLN A 280 -21.02 0.42 -7.45
N PRO A 281 -19.83 0.36 -6.82
CA PRO A 281 -18.79 1.36 -7.04
C PRO A 281 -18.21 1.24 -8.45
N ARG A 282 -17.77 2.37 -9.01
CA ARG A 282 -17.25 2.50 -10.37
C ARG A 282 -16.02 3.41 -10.42
N SER A 283 -15.01 2.98 -11.18
CA SER A 283 -13.87 3.86 -11.48
C SER A 283 -14.26 4.87 -12.56
N LEU A 284 -13.76 6.10 -12.41
CA LEU A 284 -13.83 7.16 -13.43
C LEU A 284 -12.65 7.14 -14.41
N SER A 285 -11.82 6.08 -14.41
CA SER A 285 -10.67 5.96 -15.32
C SER A 285 -11.05 6.07 -16.80
N VAL A 286 -12.31 5.77 -17.15
CA VAL A 286 -12.83 5.94 -18.51
C VAL A 286 -12.72 7.37 -19.04
N ALA A 287 -12.69 8.37 -18.15
CA ALA A 287 -12.45 9.77 -18.48
C ALA A 287 -11.10 9.99 -19.22
N PHE A 288 -10.16 9.06 -19.04
CA PHE A 288 -8.80 9.13 -19.57
C PHE A 288 -8.50 8.10 -20.66
N LEU A 289 -9.52 7.42 -21.20
CA LEU A 289 -9.34 6.57 -22.38
C LEU A 289 -8.70 7.38 -23.51
N GLN A 290 -9.26 8.55 -23.82
CA GLN A 290 -8.55 9.52 -24.65
C GLN A 290 -7.52 10.27 -23.79
N PRO A 291 -6.21 10.21 -24.11
CA PRO A 291 -5.20 10.95 -23.38
C PRO A 291 -5.51 12.45 -23.32
N VAL A 292 -5.08 13.09 -22.23
CA VAL A 292 -5.04 14.55 -22.15
C VAL A 292 -3.88 15.05 -23.02
N TYR A 293 -4.18 15.96 -23.96
CA TYR A 293 -3.22 16.58 -24.89
C TYR A 293 -3.31 18.10 -24.75
N ASP A 294 -3.18 18.58 -23.52
CA ASP A 294 -3.28 20.00 -23.18
C ASP A 294 -2.04 20.43 -22.40
N GLU A 295 -1.71 21.71 -22.45
CA GLU A 295 -0.65 22.31 -21.62
C GLU A 295 -1.11 22.38 -20.16
N ASP A 296 -2.37 22.76 -19.92
CA ASP A 296 -3.02 22.66 -18.61
C ASP A 296 -3.58 21.25 -18.40
N GLN A 297 -2.66 20.31 -18.19
CA GLN A 297 -3.02 18.91 -17.95
C GLN A 297 -3.89 18.73 -16.71
N ALA A 298 -3.69 19.56 -15.68
CA ALA A 298 -4.41 19.45 -14.41
C ALA A 298 -5.86 19.93 -14.56
N GLY A 299 -6.09 21.14 -15.05
CA GLY A 299 -7.44 21.66 -15.28
C GLY A 299 -8.23 20.80 -16.25
N GLN A 300 -7.60 20.37 -17.35
CA GLN A 300 -8.26 19.50 -18.33
C GLN A 300 -8.58 18.11 -17.76
N ALA A 301 -7.74 17.55 -16.90
CA ALA A 301 -8.01 16.26 -16.25
C ALA A 301 -9.17 16.35 -15.24
N ILE A 302 -9.24 17.42 -14.45
CA ILE A 302 -10.35 17.69 -13.52
C ILE A 302 -11.66 17.82 -14.29
N SER A 303 -11.70 18.67 -15.32
CA SER A 303 -12.90 18.85 -16.15
C SER A 303 -13.36 17.56 -16.83
N LYS A 304 -12.44 16.70 -17.29
CA LYS A 304 -12.80 15.38 -17.83
C LYS A 304 -13.42 14.45 -16.77
N LEU A 305 -12.91 14.46 -15.53
CA LEU A 305 -13.48 13.67 -14.44
C LEU A 305 -14.89 14.15 -14.08
N GLU A 306 -15.08 15.44 -13.87
CA GLU A 306 -16.38 16.03 -13.55
C GLU A 306 -17.41 15.76 -14.65
N LYS A 307 -17.02 15.99 -15.91
CA LYS A 307 -17.87 15.65 -17.06
C LYS A 307 -18.20 14.16 -17.11
N GLN A 308 -17.28 13.28 -16.72
CA GLN A 308 -17.54 11.84 -16.68
C GLN A 308 -18.54 11.47 -15.58
N VAL A 309 -18.46 12.13 -14.42
CA VAL A 309 -19.46 12.01 -13.34
C VAL A 309 -20.83 12.43 -13.87
N ASP A 310 -20.94 13.62 -14.46
CA ASP A 310 -22.19 14.16 -15.00
C ASP A 310 -22.81 13.24 -16.07
N ASN A 311 -21.97 12.72 -16.97
CA ASN A 311 -22.42 11.81 -18.03
C ASN A 311 -22.95 10.50 -17.44
N PHE A 312 -22.29 9.94 -16.42
CA PHE A 312 -22.78 8.75 -15.74
C PHE A 312 -24.10 9.02 -15.03
N ASP A 313 -24.20 10.13 -14.30
CA ASP A 313 -25.44 10.49 -13.62
C ASP A 313 -26.61 10.71 -14.58
N LYS A 314 -26.35 11.34 -15.72
CA LYS A 314 -27.37 11.59 -16.75
C LYS A 314 -27.90 10.31 -17.39
N VAL A 315 -27.07 9.28 -17.52
CA VAL A 315 -27.43 8.02 -18.20
C VAL A 315 -28.00 6.99 -17.23
N TYR A 316 -27.38 6.85 -16.06
CA TYR A 316 -27.70 5.79 -15.10
C TYR A 316 -28.52 6.29 -13.89
N GLY A 317 -28.79 7.59 -13.81
CA GLY A 317 -29.31 8.22 -12.59
C GLY A 317 -28.17 8.54 -11.61
N ALA A 318 -28.50 9.18 -10.48
CA ALA A 318 -27.50 9.55 -9.48
C ALA A 318 -26.67 8.33 -9.05
N CYS A 319 -25.39 8.31 -9.42
CA CYS A 319 -24.49 7.18 -9.18
C CYS A 319 -23.80 7.21 -7.81
N ALA A 320 -24.06 8.25 -7.02
CA ALA A 320 -23.62 8.41 -5.64
C ALA A 320 -24.68 9.20 -4.86
N ASP A 321 -24.81 8.91 -3.57
CA ASP A 321 -25.78 9.57 -2.69
C ASP A 321 -25.24 10.93 -2.21
N ALA A 322 -23.93 11.03 -2.04
CA ALA A 322 -23.25 12.26 -1.65
C ALA A 322 -21.86 12.35 -2.25
N ARG A 323 -21.39 13.59 -2.45
CA ARG A 323 -20.06 13.88 -3.00
C ARG A 323 -19.43 15.07 -2.28
N GLN A 324 -18.11 15.02 -2.15
CA GLN A 324 -17.30 16.14 -1.70
C GLN A 324 -15.99 16.14 -2.49
N HIS A 325 -15.43 17.31 -2.76
CA HIS A 325 -14.14 17.42 -3.43
C HIS A 325 -13.27 18.51 -2.82
N ILE A 326 -11.98 18.43 -3.11
CA ILE A 326 -11.01 19.52 -2.92
C ILE A 326 -10.23 19.70 -4.21
N ASN A 327 -9.87 20.94 -4.50
CA ASN A 327 -9.12 21.31 -5.68
C ASN A 327 -7.96 22.24 -5.27
N ALA A 328 -6.77 21.67 -5.10
CA ALA A 328 -5.58 22.42 -4.75
C ALA A 328 -5.02 23.24 -5.93
N VAL A 329 -5.48 23.01 -7.16
CA VAL A 329 -5.10 23.81 -8.33
C VAL A 329 -5.78 25.18 -8.28
N THR A 330 -7.05 25.22 -7.87
CA THR A 330 -7.84 26.46 -7.73
C THR A 330 -7.87 27.00 -6.30
N GLY A 331 -7.45 26.20 -5.31
CA GLY A 331 -7.51 26.55 -3.89
C GLY A 331 -8.89 26.38 -3.26
N GLU A 332 -9.72 25.48 -3.80
CA GLU A 332 -11.11 25.28 -3.37
C GLU A 332 -11.27 24.03 -2.48
N GLY A 333 -12.21 24.13 -1.53
CA GLY A 333 -12.53 23.06 -0.58
C GLY A 333 -11.65 23.06 0.67
N SER A 334 -11.97 22.17 1.61
CA SER A 334 -11.26 22.03 2.87
C SER A 334 -10.86 20.56 3.10
N PHE A 335 -9.58 20.34 3.39
CA PHE A 335 -9.06 19.00 3.68
C PHE A 335 -9.77 18.37 4.89
N ASP A 336 -9.98 19.15 5.96
CA ASP A 336 -10.62 18.65 7.18
C ASP A 336 -12.09 18.29 6.95
N GLU A 337 -12.80 19.09 6.15
CA GLU A 337 -14.20 18.81 5.79
C GLU A 337 -14.29 17.56 4.92
N LEU A 338 -13.36 17.37 3.98
CA LEU A 338 -13.29 16.17 3.16
C LEU A 338 -13.01 14.91 4.01
N ILE A 339 -12.07 14.97 4.96
CA ILE A 339 -11.78 13.82 5.82
C ILE A 339 -12.98 13.47 6.71
N ARG A 340 -13.67 14.45 7.31
CA ARG A 340 -14.92 14.22 8.05
C ARG A 340 -15.97 13.60 7.13
N PHE A 341 -16.18 14.20 5.95
CA PHE A 341 -17.09 13.67 4.94
C PHE A 341 -16.78 12.22 4.58
N ILE A 342 -15.51 11.80 4.50
CA ILE A 342 -15.11 10.42 4.18
C ILE A 342 -15.36 9.47 5.36
N ALA A 343 -14.99 9.87 6.58
CA ALA A 343 -15.03 8.99 7.76
C ALA A 343 -16.45 8.71 8.30
N ASP A 344 -17.38 9.66 8.15
CA ASP A 344 -18.76 9.56 8.67
C ASP A 344 -19.56 8.35 8.16
#